data_AF-A0A022R308-F1
#
_entry.id   AF-A0A022R308-F1
#
_cell.length_a   1.000
_cell.length_b   1.000
_cell.length_c   1.000
_cell.angle_alpha   90.00
_cell.angle_beta   90.00
_cell.angle_gamma   90.00
#
_symmetry.space_group_name_H-M   'P 1'
#
loop_
_entity.id
_entity.type
_entity.pdbx_description
1 polymer ?
#
loop_
_entity_poly.entity_id
_entity_poly.type
_entity_poly.pdbx_seq_one_letter_code
_entity_poly.pdbx_strand_id
1 'polypeptide(L)'
;MSTLQLATSCSPPLSSSSSSTSPSHSNPSLSVGNNFIKFHHFRNISISAKHAAAKNRSLRHPITFRINCSAEAAAADGSEETVKEKSVSVILLAGGKGKRMGASMPKQYIPLLGQPIALYSFYTFSKMREVKEIIVVCDPSYTDIFEDSKDDIHVDLKFALPGKERQDSVYSGLEAIDSNSELVCIHDSARPLVLTEDVEKVLKDGRRIGAAVLGVPAKATIKEANSESFVVKTLDRKMLWEMQTPQVIKPELLKKGFEYVNREGLEVTDDVSIVEHLKHPVYITQGSYTNIKVTTPDDLLLAERILNPDT
;
A
#
# COMPACT_ATOMS: atom_id res chain seq x y z
N MET A 1 55.27 16.73 -40.68
CA MET A 1 54.36 16.10 -41.67
C MET A 1 53.21 15.47 -40.88
N SER A 2 51.94 15.57 -41.25
CA SER A 2 51.32 16.54 -42.16
C SER A 2 49.81 16.69 -41.85
N THR A 3 49.35 17.95 -41.89
CA THR A 3 48.15 18.48 -42.58
C THR A 3 47.28 17.47 -43.38
N LEU A 4 45.95 17.60 -43.51
CA LEU A 4 44.99 18.69 -43.21
C LEU A 4 43.52 18.18 -43.21
N GLN A 5 42.55 19.06 -42.87
CA GLN A 5 41.22 19.37 -43.49
C GLN A 5 40.56 18.45 -44.57
N LEU A 6 39.28 18.55 -44.95
CA LEU A 6 38.22 19.59 -44.76
C LEU A 6 36.79 18.97 -44.82
N ALA A 7 35.76 19.81 -44.70
CA ALA A 7 34.33 19.45 -44.61
C ALA A 7 33.53 19.69 -45.93
N THR A 8 32.26 19.22 -45.97
CA THR A 8 31.07 19.70 -46.74
C THR A 8 29.89 18.75 -46.38
N SER A 9 28.73 19.12 -45.82
CA SER A 9 27.68 20.14 -46.10
C SER A 9 26.58 19.67 -47.08
N CYS A 10 25.32 19.56 -46.64
CA CYS A 10 24.10 19.93 -47.39
C CYS A 10 22.78 19.75 -46.61
N SER A 11 21.83 20.69 -46.82
CA SER A 11 20.42 20.77 -46.39
C SER A 11 19.78 21.98 -47.13
N PRO A 12 18.43 22.22 -47.16
CA PRO A 12 17.25 21.36 -46.99
C PRO A 12 16.49 21.23 -48.36
N PRO A 13 15.14 21.07 -48.48
CA PRO A 13 14.05 22.01 -48.08
C PRO A 13 12.92 21.31 -47.26
N LEU A 14 11.92 21.93 -46.59
CA LEU A 14 10.84 22.88 -46.96
C LEU A 14 9.95 22.37 -48.14
N SER A 15 8.61 22.47 -48.21
CA SER A 15 7.48 22.76 -47.28
C SER A 15 6.14 22.36 -48.01
N SER A 16 4.87 22.63 -47.68
CA SER A 16 4.14 23.44 -46.67
C SER A 16 2.61 23.08 -46.61
N SER A 17 1.95 23.34 -45.47
CA SER A 17 0.54 23.81 -45.31
C SER A 17 -0.73 22.99 -45.71
N SER A 18 -1.85 23.32 -45.03
CA SER A 18 -3.28 23.13 -45.40
C SER A 18 -3.90 21.71 -45.31
N SER A 19 -5.21 21.51 -45.11
CA SER A 19 -6.27 22.30 -44.40
C SER A 19 -7.57 21.48 -44.28
N SER A 20 -8.35 21.71 -43.21
CA SER A 20 -9.83 21.54 -43.10
C SER A 20 -10.55 20.31 -43.72
N THR A 21 -11.29 19.54 -42.91
CA THR A 21 -12.77 19.45 -42.99
C THR A 21 -13.36 18.49 -41.95
N SER A 22 -14.58 18.77 -41.50
CA SER A 22 -15.45 17.86 -40.74
C SER A 22 -16.61 17.40 -41.63
N PRO A 23 -17.17 16.21 -41.37
CA PRO A 23 -18.61 16.01 -41.51
C PRO A 23 -19.26 15.44 -40.25
N SER A 24 -20.59 15.49 -40.19
CA SER A 24 -21.42 15.19 -39.02
C SER A 24 -22.39 14.02 -39.25
N HIS A 25 -23.07 13.60 -38.17
CA HIS A 25 -24.16 12.60 -38.11
C HIS A 25 -23.69 11.12 -38.26
N SER A 26 -24.41 10.12 -37.73
CA SER A 26 -25.71 10.10 -37.04
C SER A 26 -25.77 9.05 -35.90
N ASN A 27 -26.69 9.24 -34.95
CA ASN A 27 -27.13 8.17 -34.03
C ASN A 27 -28.09 7.21 -34.73
N PRO A 28 -28.08 5.93 -34.33
CA PRO A 28 -29.30 5.15 -34.20
C PRO A 28 -29.52 4.70 -32.75
N SER A 29 -30.65 5.07 -32.16
CA SER A 29 -31.12 4.48 -30.92
C SER A 29 -31.66 3.06 -31.17
N LEU A 30 -31.39 2.13 -30.27
CA LEU A 30 -32.05 0.82 -30.23
C LEU A 30 -32.62 0.53 -28.84
N SER A 31 -33.77 -0.16 -28.84
CA SER A 31 -34.72 -0.17 -27.73
C SER A 31 -34.48 -1.28 -26.70
N VAL A 32 -34.98 -1.05 -25.50
CA VAL A 32 -34.99 -2.03 -24.40
C VAL A 32 -35.79 -3.28 -24.80
N GLY A 33 -35.09 -4.41 -24.93
CA GLY A 33 -35.69 -5.73 -25.16
C GLY A 33 -35.77 -6.54 -23.86
N ASN A 34 -36.87 -6.43 -23.13
CA ASN A 34 -37.06 -7.14 -21.87
C ASN A 34 -37.37 -8.63 -22.11
N ASN A 35 -36.52 -9.56 -21.66
CA ASN A 35 -36.71 -11.00 -21.88
C ASN A 35 -36.36 -11.85 -20.65
N PHE A 36 -37.39 -12.42 -20.02
CA PHE A 36 -37.26 -13.40 -18.93
C PHE A 36 -36.69 -14.73 -19.45
N ILE A 37 -35.53 -15.15 -18.95
CA ILE A 37 -35.03 -16.52 -19.13
C ILE A 37 -35.50 -17.37 -17.93
N LYS A 38 -36.26 -18.43 -18.21
CA LYS A 38 -36.78 -19.35 -17.18
C LYS A 38 -35.67 -20.24 -16.63
N PHE A 39 -35.58 -20.33 -15.31
CA PHE A 39 -34.82 -21.40 -14.64
C PHE A 39 -35.41 -22.76 -15.01
N HIS A 40 -34.60 -23.65 -15.58
CA HIS A 40 -34.96 -25.06 -15.77
C HIS A 40 -34.29 -25.95 -14.72
N HIS A 41 -35.11 -26.85 -14.19
CA HIS A 41 -34.77 -27.78 -13.13
C HIS A 41 -33.87 -28.90 -13.67
N PHE A 42 -32.74 -29.18 -13.01
CA PHE A 42 -32.04 -30.46 -13.13
C PHE A 42 -31.69 -31.00 -11.75
N ARG A 43 -32.09 -32.25 -11.51
CA ARG A 43 -31.87 -32.99 -10.26
C ARG A 43 -30.70 -33.95 -10.40
N ASN A 44 -30.02 -34.17 -9.27
CA ASN A 44 -29.36 -35.40 -8.84
C ASN A 44 -28.68 -36.29 -9.90
N ILE A 45 -27.35 -36.32 -9.89
CA ILE A 45 -26.59 -37.54 -10.16
C ILE A 45 -25.79 -37.88 -8.90
N SER A 46 -26.10 -39.01 -8.29
CA SER A 46 -25.37 -39.59 -7.16
C SER A 46 -24.62 -40.84 -7.63
N ILE A 47 -23.30 -40.91 -7.39
CA ILE A 47 -22.48 -42.10 -7.67
C ILE A 47 -21.80 -42.54 -6.38
N SER A 48 -21.78 -43.85 -6.12
CA SER A 48 -21.30 -44.44 -4.85
C SER A 48 -20.55 -45.76 -5.08
N ALA A 49 -19.23 -45.74 -4.86
CA ALA A 49 -18.40 -46.87 -4.41
C ALA A 49 -17.16 -46.25 -3.74
N LYS A 50 -16.75 -46.53 -2.49
CA LYS A 50 -16.56 -47.77 -1.70
C LYS A 50 -15.35 -48.63 -2.10
N HIS A 51 -14.34 -48.56 -1.23
CA HIS A 51 -13.37 -49.60 -0.85
C HIS A 51 -12.29 -50.06 -1.86
N ALA A 52 -11.04 -49.70 -1.53
CA ALA A 52 -9.94 -50.65 -1.44
C ALA A 52 -9.00 -50.20 -0.30
N ALA A 53 -8.50 -51.14 0.51
CA ALA A 53 -7.54 -50.86 1.58
C ALA A 53 -6.28 -51.72 1.40
N ALA A 54 -5.10 -51.11 1.50
CA ALA A 54 -3.80 -51.77 1.40
C ALA A 54 -2.90 -51.37 2.58
N LYS A 55 -2.05 -52.29 3.05
CA LYS A 55 -1.27 -52.14 4.30
C LYS A 55 0.14 -51.61 4.07
N ASN A 56 0.66 -50.98 5.12
CA ASN A 56 2.08 -50.80 5.46
C ASN A 56 3.04 -50.13 4.47
N ARG A 57 3.58 -48.99 4.90
CA ARG A 57 5.01 -48.91 5.28
C ARG A 57 5.19 -47.86 6.38
N SER A 58 6.15 -48.07 7.28
CA SER A 58 6.34 -47.20 8.44
C SER A 58 7.23 -46.01 8.11
N LEU A 59 6.80 -44.80 8.47
CA LEU A 59 7.67 -43.67 8.72
C LEU A 59 7.20 -42.89 9.96
N ARG A 60 8.15 -42.73 10.88
CA ARG A 60 8.26 -41.82 12.03
C ARG A 60 7.09 -40.83 12.25
N HIS A 61 6.47 -40.88 13.43
CA HIS A 61 5.59 -39.81 13.91
C HIS A 61 6.37 -38.48 14.00
N PRO A 62 5.82 -37.36 13.49
CA PRO A 62 6.22 -36.03 13.94
C PRO A 62 5.74 -35.85 15.39
N ILE A 63 6.60 -35.31 16.26
CA ILE A 63 6.16 -34.86 17.58
C ILE A 63 5.31 -33.61 17.39
N THR A 64 3.99 -33.75 17.48
CA THR A 64 3.07 -32.61 17.40
C THR A 64 3.16 -31.80 18.70
N PHE A 65 4.07 -30.82 18.72
CA PHE A 65 4.02 -29.74 19.70
C PHE A 65 2.70 -28.97 19.52
N ARG A 66 1.70 -29.32 20.34
CA ARG A 66 0.54 -28.44 20.57
C ARG A 66 1.04 -27.22 21.31
N ILE A 67 1.35 -26.17 20.56
CA ILE A 67 1.41 -24.82 21.10
C ILE A 67 -0.03 -24.47 21.47
N ASN A 68 -0.39 -24.64 22.74
CA ASN A 68 -1.60 -24.04 23.29
C ASN A 68 -1.40 -22.53 23.29
N CYS A 69 -1.82 -21.86 22.21
CA CYS A 69 -1.94 -20.42 22.18
C CYS A 69 -3.16 -20.02 23.01
N SER A 70 -3.04 -20.10 24.33
CA SER A 70 -4.01 -19.56 25.29
C SER A 70 -3.85 -18.05 25.37
N ALA A 71 -4.10 -17.37 24.25
CA ALA A 71 -4.54 -15.99 24.29
C ALA A 71 -5.93 -16.02 24.94
N GLU A 72 -5.99 -15.76 26.25
CA GLU A 72 -7.25 -15.49 26.91
C GLU A 72 -7.87 -14.28 26.21
N ALA A 73 -9.02 -14.49 25.56
CA ALA A 73 -9.81 -13.41 25.01
C ALA A 73 -10.36 -12.61 26.19
N ALA A 74 -9.58 -11.61 26.64
CA ALA A 74 -9.98 -10.67 27.67
C ALA A 74 -11.36 -10.13 27.30
N ALA A 75 -12.34 -10.37 28.16
CA ALA A 75 -13.71 -9.97 27.92
C ALA A 75 -13.73 -8.45 27.71
N ALA A 76 -14.26 -8.00 26.57
CA ALA A 76 -14.27 -6.58 26.23
C ALA A 76 -15.16 -5.83 27.24
N ASP A 77 -14.52 -5.08 28.13
CA ASP A 77 -15.21 -4.08 28.94
C ASP A 77 -15.75 -2.98 28.02
N GLY A 78 -16.92 -2.43 28.36
CA GLY A 78 -17.72 -1.58 27.49
C GLY A 78 -17.18 -0.16 27.29
N SER A 79 -15.94 0.12 27.66
CA SER A 79 -15.29 1.39 27.36
C SER A 79 -14.86 1.42 25.89
N GLU A 80 -15.37 2.38 25.12
CA GLU A 80 -14.89 2.57 23.75
C GLU A 80 -13.45 3.09 23.80
N GLU A 81 -12.48 2.19 23.64
CA GLU A 81 -11.04 2.48 23.69
C GLU A 81 -10.61 3.35 22.50
N THR A 82 -10.83 4.66 22.62
CA THR A 82 -10.32 5.67 21.71
C THR A 82 -8.79 5.77 21.79
N VAL A 83 -8.19 6.32 20.74
CA VAL A 83 -6.78 6.73 20.72
C VAL A 83 -6.72 8.17 21.20
N LYS A 84 -5.70 8.49 22.02
CA LYS A 84 -5.60 9.82 22.65
C LYS A 84 -5.24 10.88 21.61
N GLU A 85 -5.74 12.09 21.82
CA GLU A 85 -5.29 13.26 21.06
C GLU A 85 -3.78 13.46 21.25
N LYS A 86 -3.09 13.88 20.17
CA LYS A 86 -1.65 14.15 20.13
C LYS A 86 -0.78 13.02 20.72
N SER A 87 -1.12 11.77 20.39
CA SER A 87 -0.40 10.55 20.83
C SER A 87 0.22 9.72 19.70
N VAL A 88 0.00 10.08 18.44
CA VAL A 88 0.49 9.34 17.26
C VAL A 88 1.57 10.12 16.53
N SER A 89 2.69 9.48 16.25
CA SER A 89 3.72 9.97 15.32
C SER A 89 3.51 9.34 13.94
N VAL A 90 3.34 10.15 12.90
CA VAL A 90 3.21 9.65 11.53
C VAL A 90 4.57 9.63 10.85
N ILE A 91 4.96 8.49 10.27
CA ILE A 91 6.14 8.38 9.39
C ILE A 91 5.64 8.36 7.95
N LEU A 92 5.82 9.47 7.23
CA LEU A 92 5.35 9.63 5.86
C LEU A 92 6.50 9.37 4.87
N LEU A 93 6.50 8.20 4.23
CA LEU A 93 7.59 7.75 3.36
C LEU A 93 7.51 8.41 1.98
N ALA A 94 8.41 9.35 1.69
CA ALA A 94 8.46 10.15 0.46
C ALA A 94 9.81 10.11 -0.29
N GLY A 95 10.78 9.30 0.14
CA GLY A 95 12.10 9.18 -0.49
C GLY A 95 12.20 8.27 -1.73
N GLY A 96 11.12 7.59 -2.13
CA GLY A 96 11.17 6.56 -3.17
C GLY A 96 11.46 7.11 -4.58
N LYS A 97 12.59 6.72 -5.18
CA LYS A 97 13.13 7.29 -6.45
C LYS A 97 12.37 6.92 -7.75
N GLY A 98 11.06 6.65 -7.69
CA GLY A 98 10.12 6.73 -8.83
C GLY A 98 10.29 5.83 -10.06
N LYS A 99 11.36 5.02 -10.20
CA LYS A 99 11.86 4.36 -11.43
C LYS A 99 10.84 3.78 -12.45
N ARG A 100 9.63 3.40 -12.04
CA ARG A 100 8.58 2.84 -12.92
C ARG A 100 7.72 3.88 -13.66
N MET A 101 7.75 5.16 -13.27
CA MET A 101 6.90 6.21 -13.88
C MET A 101 7.48 6.87 -15.14
N GLY A 102 8.77 6.68 -15.45
CA GLY A 102 9.44 7.36 -16.57
C GLY A 102 9.61 8.89 -16.43
N ALA A 103 9.02 9.50 -15.41
CA ALA A 103 9.10 10.93 -15.13
C ALA A 103 10.50 11.38 -14.66
N SER A 104 10.81 12.66 -14.89
CA SER A 104 12.01 13.34 -14.38
C SER A 104 12.02 13.57 -12.86
N MET A 105 10.87 13.36 -12.20
CA MET A 105 10.63 13.64 -10.79
C MET A 105 10.13 12.38 -10.06
N PRO A 106 10.48 12.15 -8.78
CA PRO A 106 9.92 11.05 -8.00
C PRO A 106 8.40 11.08 -7.94
N LYS A 107 7.77 9.91 -8.14
CA LYS A 107 6.34 9.77 -8.44
C LYS A 107 5.38 10.43 -7.44
N GLN A 108 5.75 10.48 -6.15
CA GLN A 108 4.96 11.08 -5.08
C GLN A 108 4.93 12.62 -5.12
N TYR A 109 5.73 13.25 -5.99
CA TYR A 109 5.71 14.70 -6.23
C TYR A 109 5.09 15.07 -7.58
N ILE A 110 4.67 14.09 -8.39
CA ILE A 110 3.88 14.35 -9.59
C ILE A 110 2.54 14.99 -9.15
N PRO A 111 2.08 16.07 -9.81
CA PRO A 111 0.76 16.63 -9.56
C PRO A 111 -0.36 15.65 -9.89
N LEU A 112 -1.28 15.48 -8.94
CA LEU A 112 -2.58 14.87 -9.07
C LEU A 112 -3.60 16.00 -8.91
N LEU A 113 -4.43 16.26 -9.94
CA LEU A 113 -5.34 17.42 -9.98
C LEU A 113 -4.69 18.78 -9.59
N GLY A 114 -3.40 18.95 -9.88
CA GLY A 114 -2.62 20.15 -9.57
C GLY A 114 -1.85 20.14 -8.23
N GLN A 115 -2.15 19.21 -7.31
CA GLN A 115 -1.45 19.07 -6.02
C GLN A 115 -0.48 17.88 -6.04
N PRO A 116 0.76 17.99 -5.53
CA PRO A 116 1.67 16.86 -5.37
C PRO A 116 1.02 15.68 -4.62
N ILE A 117 1.12 14.46 -5.16
CA ILE A 117 0.50 13.23 -4.60
C ILE A 117 0.75 13.07 -3.09
N ALA A 118 1.97 13.34 -2.62
CA ALA A 118 2.33 13.22 -1.21
C ALA A 118 1.47 14.10 -0.29
N LEU A 119 1.13 15.32 -0.73
CA LEU A 119 0.40 16.29 0.07
C LEU A 119 -1.04 15.86 0.38
N TYR A 120 -1.67 15.02 -0.45
CA TYR A 120 -2.99 14.47 -0.14
C TYR A 120 -2.98 13.68 1.18
N SER A 121 -2.10 12.67 1.27
CA SER A 121 -1.97 11.86 2.48
C SER A 121 -1.49 12.69 3.68
N PHE A 122 -0.56 13.63 3.46
CA PHE A 122 -0.08 14.59 4.46
C PHE A 122 -1.24 15.42 5.06
N TYR A 123 -2.09 16.01 4.21
CA TYR A 123 -3.25 16.79 4.64
C TYR A 123 -4.35 15.95 5.29
N THR A 124 -4.44 14.65 5.01
CA THR A 124 -5.31 13.75 5.79
C THR A 124 -4.77 13.61 7.22
N PHE A 125 -3.49 13.29 7.40
CA PHE A 125 -2.90 13.11 8.74
C PHE A 125 -2.82 14.41 9.55
N SER A 126 -2.50 15.56 8.92
CA SER A 126 -2.31 16.83 9.65
C SER A 126 -3.59 17.42 10.24
N LYS A 127 -4.75 16.89 9.82
CA LYS A 127 -6.09 17.27 10.31
C LYS A 127 -6.65 16.30 11.35
N MET A 128 -5.95 15.19 11.65
CA MET A 128 -6.34 14.24 12.70
C MET A 128 -5.97 14.75 14.09
N ARG A 129 -6.80 14.46 15.09
CA ARG A 129 -6.59 14.93 16.48
C ARG A 129 -5.57 14.06 17.21
N GLU A 130 -5.53 12.78 16.87
CA GLU A 130 -4.61 11.75 17.35
C GLU A 130 -3.16 12.05 16.94
N VAL A 131 -2.97 12.61 15.74
CA VAL A 131 -1.65 12.91 15.17
C VAL A 131 -1.01 14.10 15.88
N LYS A 132 0.10 13.82 16.56
CA LYS A 132 0.98 14.82 17.18
C LYS A 132 1.85 15.51 16.13
N GLU A 133 2.49 14.70 15.30
CA GLU A 133 3.59 15.09 14.42
C GLU A 133 3.61 14.25 13.14
N ILE A 134 4.21 14.81 12.08
CA ILE A 134 4.50 14.09 10.83
C ILE A 134 6.01 14.20 10.57
N ILE A 135 6.67 13.04 10.57
CA ILE A 135 8.05 12.86 10.13
C ILE A 135 8.00 12.50 8.64
N VAL A 136 8.28 13.48 7.79
CA VAL A 136 8.37 13.26 6.34
C VAL A 136 9.76 12.72 6.02
N VAL A 137 9.82 11.49 5.48
CA VAL A 137 11.08 10.86 5.09
C VAL A 137 11.34 11.13 3.61
N CYS A 138 12.02 12.24 3.31
CA CYS A 138 12.26 12.73 1.95
C CYS A 138 13.72 13.12 1.72
N ASP A 139 14.15 13.09 0.45
CA ASP A 139 15.41 13.71 0.05
C ASP A 139 15.32 15.24 0.31
N PRO A 140 16.37 15.90 0.86
CA PRO A 140 16.34 17.33 1.17
C PRO A 140 16.00 18.26 -0.01
N SER A 141 16.14 17.80 -1.26
CA SER A 141 15.69 18.56 -2.44
C SER A 141 14.17 18.66 -2.62
N TYR A 142 13.38 18.10 -1.69
CA TYR A 142 11.91 18.11 -1.70
C TYR A 142 11.27 18.51 -0.35
N THR A 143 12.03 19.07 0.59
CA THR A 143 11.48 19.56 1.88
C THR A 143 10.45 20.67 1.67
N ASP A 144 10.78 21.59 0.76
CA ASP A 144 10.07 22.84 0.46
C ASP A 144 8.58 22.59 0.16
N ILE A 145 8.26 21.48 -0.53
CA ILE A 145 6.89 21.04 -0.85
C ILE A 145 6.01 20.91 0.40
N PHE A 146 6.59 20.50 1.53
CA PHE A 146 5.90 20.34 2.82
C PHE A 146 6.07 21.55 3.73
N GLU A 147 7.17 22.32 3.59
CA GLU A 147 7.37 23.56 4.34
C GLU A 147 6.45 24.70 3.85
N ASP A 148 6.17 24.76 2.55
CA ASP A 148 5.13 25.64 1.96
C ASP A 148 3.73 25.34 2.54
N SER A 149 3.51 24.13 3.05
CA SER A 149 2.24 23.67 3.64
C SER A 149 2.18 23.84 5.17
N LYS A 150 3.20 24.48 5.79
CA LYS A 150 3.41 24.46 7.25
C LYS A 150 2.47 25.37 8.04
N ASP A 151 2.03 26.47 7.46
CA ASP A 151 1.10 27.41 8.12
C ASP A 151 -0.37 26.91 8.06
N ASP A 152 -0.68 25.96 7.16
CA ASP A 152 -1.99 25.33 7.00
C ASP A 152 -2.23 24.11 7.94
N ILE A 153 -1.30 23.80 8.84
CA ILE A 153 -1.32 22.59 9.68
C ILE A 153 -1.16 22.86 11.18
N HIS A 154 -1.63 21.93 12.00
CA HIS A 154 -1.60 22.01 13.48
C HIS A 154 -0.93 20.75 14.09
N VAL A 155 0.12 20.27 13.44
CA VAL A 155 0.96 19.12 13.83
C VAL A 155 2.43 19.50 13.68
N ASP A 156 3.30 18.95 14.51
CA ASP A 156 4.74 19.24 14.39
C ASP A 156 5.29 18.61 13.09
N LEU A 157 5.87 19.43 12.22
CA LEU A 157 6.51 18.98 10.99
C LEU A 157 7.99 18.69 11.23
N LYS A 158 8.42 17.45 10.93
CA LYS A 158 9.80 16.99 11.01
C LYS A 158 10.22 16.34 9.69
N PHE A 159 11.53 16.30 9.46
CA PHE A 159 12.12 15.62 8.30
C PHE A 159 13.17 14.59 8.72
N ALA A 160 13.29 13.51 7.95
CA ALA A 160 14.32 12.49 8.12
C ALA A 160 14.85 12.01 6.76
N LEU A 161 16.12 11.61 6.70
CA LEU A 161 16.77 11.20 5.45
C LEU A 161 16.31 9.81 4.99
N PRO A 162 16.04 9.60 3.69
CA PRO A 162 15.71 8.30 3.15
C PRO A 162 16.94 7.39 3.13
N GLY A 163 16.75 6.13 3.48
CA GLY A 163 17.80 5.12 3.43
C GLY A 163 17.97 4.50 2.04
N LYS A 164 18.70 3.37 1.97
CA LYS A 164 18.93 2.64 0.72
C LYS A 164 17.64 1.91 0.30
N GLU A 165 17.02 1.21 1.25
CA GLU A 165 15.76 0.49 1.07
C GLU A 165 14.59 1.14 1.85
N ARG A 166 13.38 0.56 1.72
CA ARG A 166 12.19 1.06 2.44
C ARG A 166 12.33 0.89 3.96
N GLN A 167 12.86 -0.24 4.44
CA GLN A 167 13.06 -0.49 5.88
C GLN A 167 14.00 0.53 6.52
N ASP A 168 15.09 0.89 5.85
CA ASP A 168 16.06 1.89 6.30
C ASP A 168 15.40 3.27 6.44
N SER A 169 14.54 3.63 5.47
CA SER A 169 13.78 4.89 5.47
C SER A 169 12.79 4.96 6.63
N VAL A 170 12.20 3.82 7.01
CA VAL A 170 11.30 3.70 8.17
C VAL A 170 12.10 3.82 9.47
N TYR A 171 13.31 3.24 9.53
CA TYR A 171 14.22 3.40 10.67
C TYR A 171 14.64 4.87 10.86
N SER A 172 15.03 5.58 9.80
CA SER A 172 15.30 7.03 9.86
C SER A 172 14.11 7.82 10.41
N GLY A 173 12.88 7.46 10.05
CA GLY A 173 11.67 8.09 10.60
C GLY A 173 11.45 7.77 12.08
N LEU A 174 11.72 6.52 12.48
CA LEU A 174 11.54 6.00 13.85
C LEU A 174 12.48 6.64 14.87
N GLU A 175 13.68 7.05 14.44
CA GLU A 175 14.65 7.75 15.29
C GLU A 175 14.32 9.23 15.47
N ALA A 176 13.43 9.80 14.65
CA ALA A 176 13.00 11.20 14.72
C ALA A 176 11.68 11.43 15.49
N ILE A 177 10.96 10.37 15.87
CA ILE A 177 9.69 10.49 16.60
C ILE A 177 9.89 11.04 18.03
N ASP A 178 8.85 11.66 18.57
CA ASP A 178 8.75 11.98 19.99
C ASP A 178 8.66 10.69 20.84
N SER A 179 9.46 10.64 21.92
CA SER A 179 9.59 9.47 22.78
C SER A 179 8.36 9.14 23.64
N ASN A 180 7.33 10.01 23.65
CA ASN A 180 6.11 9.87 24.44
C ASN A 180 4.90 9.45 23.59
N SER A 181 5.06 9.28 22.28
CA SER A 181 3.98 8.80 21.41
C SER A 181 3.57 7.37 21.77
N GLU A 182 2.27 7.10 21.78
CA GLU A 182 1.69 5.78 22.07
C GLU A 182 1.71 4.86 20.84
N LEU A 183 1.78 5.43 19.64
CA LEU A 183 1.78 4.72 18.35
C LEU A 183 2.69 5.38 17.32
N VAL A 184 3.29 4.56 16.46
CA VAL A 184 3.88 4.97 15.18
C VAL A 184 2.94 4.56 14.05
N CYS A 185 2.62 5.50 13.16
CA CYS A 185 1.72 5.31 12.02
C CYS A 185 2.50 5.51 10.71
N ILE A 186 2.92 4.41 10.07
CA ILE A 186 3.79 4.42 8.89
C ILE A 186 2.93 4.42 7.62
N HIS A 187 3.17 5.36 6.71
CA HIS A 187 2.38 5.51 5.49
C HIS A 187 3.24 5.74 4.23
N ASP A 188 2.89 5.07 3.12
CA ASP A 188 3.45 5.37 1.81
C ASP A 188 2.82 6.66 1.25
N SER A 189 3.57 7.76 1.12
CA SER A 189 3.05 9.04 0.55
C SER A 189 2.43 8.92 -0.85
N ALA A 190 2.73 7.84 -1.56
CA ALA A 190 2.12 7.50 -2.85
C ALA A 190 0.72 6.85 -2.74
N ARG A 191 0.04 6.89 -1.59
CA ARG A 191 -1.38 6.53 -1.41
C ARG A 191 -2.19 7.80 -1.08
N PRO A 192 -2.54 8.64 -2.08
CA PRO A 192 -3.23 9.90 -1.82
C PRO A 192 -4.68 9.75 -1.31
N LEU A 193 -5.25 8.53 -1.35
CA LEU A 193 -6.69 8.28 -1.16
C LEU A 193 -6.99 7.50 0.13
N VAL A 194 -6.14 7.68 1.15
CA VAL A 194 -6.39 7.15 2.49
C VAL A 194 -7.51 7.95 3.18
N LEU A 195 -8.51 7.24 3.72
CA LEU A 195 -9.66 7.84 4.39
C LEU A 195 -9.39 7.96 5.90
N THR A 196 -9.74 9.10 6.51
CA THR A 196 -9.56 9.34 7.95
C THR A 196 -10.19 8.24 8.81
N GLU A 197 -11.40 7.80 8.46
CA GLU A 197 -12.08 6.70 9.15
C GLU A 197 -11.32 5.36 9.09
N ASP A 198 -10.59 5.07 8.00
CA ASP A 198 -9.76 3.87 7.91
C ASP A 198 -8.50 4.01 8.78
N VAL A 199 -7.91 5.23 8.86
CA VAL A 199 -6.81 5.52 9.79
C VAL A 199 -7.27 5.35 11.24
N GLU A 200 -8.41 5.91 11.63
CA GLU A 200 -8.97 5.78 12.98
C GLU A 200 -9.18 4.31 13.39
N LYS A 201 -9.72 3.47 12.49
CA LYS A 201 -9.89 2.02 12.72
C LYS A 201 -8.54 1.33 13.00
N VAL A 202 -7.53 1.55 12.15
CA VAL A 202 -6.22 0.88 12.30
C VAL A 202 -5.41 1.45 13.47
N LEU A 203 -5.63 2.70 13.85
CA LEU A 203 -5.09 3.28 15.08
C LEU A 203 -5.70 2.60 16.33
N LYS A 204 -7.03 2.41 16.39
CA LYS A 204 -7.70 1.67 17.48
C LYS A 204 -7.20 0.22 17.56
N ASP A 205 -7.09 -0.48 16.43
CA ASP A 205 -6.57 -1.86 16.39
C ASP A 205 -5.08 -1.95 16.77
N GLY A 206 -4.24 -1.03 16.29
CA GLY A 206 -2.82 -0.96 16.62
C GLY A 206 -2.58 -0.67 18.11
N ARG A 207 -3.40 0.19 18.72
CA ARG A 207 -3.39 0.44 20.17
C ARG A 207 -3.73 -0.82 20.97
N ARG A 208 -4.77 -1.54 20.56
CA ARG A 208 -5.32 -2.74 21.21
C ARG A 208 -4.41 -3.97 21.08
N ILE A 209 -3.87 -4.23 19.89
CA ILE A 209 -3.07 -5.43 19.58
C ILE A 209 -1.56 -5.19 19.69
N GLY A 210 -1.10 -3.94 19.56
CA GLY A 210 0.31 -3.57 19.48
C GLY A 210 0.86 -3.42 18.06
N ALA A 211 0.24 -4.12 17.09
CA ALA A 211 0.50 -3.96 15.66
C ALA A 211 -0.77 -4.22 14.84
N ALA A 212 -1.07 -3.33 13.89
CA ALA A 212 -2.15 -3.47 12.92
C ALA A 212 -1.78 -2.87 11.56
N VAL A 213 -2.47 -3.30 10.50
CA VAL A 213 -2.23 -2.88 9.11
C VAL A 213 -3.54 -2.76 8.36
N LEU A 214 -3.69 -1.72 7.53
CA LEU A 214 -4.80 -1.69 6.57
C LEU A 214 -4.60 -2.76 5.50
N GLY A 215 -5.67 -3.50 5.20
CA GLY A 215 -5.71 -4.42 4.06
C GLY A 215 -7.11 -4.52 3.46
N VAL A 216 -7.20 -5.12 2.29
CA VAL A 216 -8.48 -5.52 1.67
C VAL A 216 -8.45 -6.99 1.27
N PRO A 217 -9.57 -7.74 1.32
CA PRO A 217 -9.61 -9.12 0.86
C PRO A 217 -9.19 -9.23 -0.61
N ALA A 218 -8.38 -10.24 -0.95
CA ALA A 218 -7.88 -10.38 -2.30
C ALA A 218 -9.01 -10.64 -3.31
N LYS A 219 -9.05 -9.88 -4.42
CA LYS A 219 -10.06 -10.07 -5.48
C LYS A 219 -9.61 -11.08 -6.55
N ALA A 220 -8.34 -11.02 -6.93
CA ALA A 220 -7.75 -11.88 -7.95
C ALA A 220 -7.63 -13.34 -7.48
N THR A 221 -7.74 -14.29 -8.42
CA THR A 221 -7.48 -15.72 -8.14
C THR A 221 -5.96 -15.97 -8.14
N ILE A 222 -5.35 -15.97 -6.96
CA ILE A 222 -3.89 -16.13 -6.84
C ILE A 222 -3.46 -17.58 -7.08
N LYS A 223 -2.39 -17.74 -7.85
CA LYS A 223 -1.71 -19.01 -8.14
C LYS A 223 -0.32 -18.97 -7.50
N GLU A 224 0.08 -20.07 -6.89
CA GLU A 224 1.50 -20.33 -6.65
C GLU A 224 2.06 -21.01 -7.90
N ALA A 225 3.22 -20.55 -8.38
CA ALA A 225 3.89 -21.08 -9.56
C ALA A 225 5.34 -21.45 -9.23
N ASN A 226 5.92 -22.38 -10.00
CA ASN A 226 7.33 -22.74 -9.87
C ASN A 226 8.24 -21.78 -10.66
N SER A 227 9.56 -22.01 -10.61
CA SER A 227 10.58 -21.25 -11.36
C SER A 227 10.42 -21.28 -12.88
N GLU A 228 9.62 -22.21 -13.42
CA GLU A 228 9.30 -22.36 -14.85
C GLU A 228 7.93 -21.77 -15.20
N SER A 229 7.30 -21.03 -14.27
CA SER A 229 5.96 -20.43 -14.41
C SER A 229 4.79 -21.41 -14.54
N PHE A 230 4.99 -22.71 -14.27
CA PHE A 230 3.91 -23.68 -14.16
C PHE A 230 3.16 -23.54 -12.82
N VAL A 231 1.84 -23.62 -12.85
CA VAL A 231 0.98 -23.54 -11.66
C VAL A 231 1.17 -24.76 -10.76
N VAL A 232 1.62 -24.52 -9.52
CA VAL A 232 1.76 -25.53 -8.46
C VAL A 232 0.43 -25.74 -7.75
N LYS A 233 -0.23 -24.65 -7.35
CA LYS A 233 -1.55 -24.68 -6.68
C LYS A 233 -2.32 -23.38 -6.85
N THR A 234 -3.63 -23.42 -6.59
CA THR A 234 -4.43 -22.21 -6.36
C THR A 234 -4.51 -21.99 -4.86
N LEU A 235 -4.29 -20.75 -4.39
CA LEU A 235 -4.42 -20.41 -2.98
C LEU A 235 -5.90 -20.15 -2.64
N ASP A 236 -6.33 -20.43 -1.39
CA ASP A 236 -7.67 -20.04 -0.97
C ASP A 236 -7.73 -18.53 -0.74
N ARG A 237 -8.31 -17.85 -1.74
CA ARG A 237 -8.52 -16.39 -1.75
C ARG A 237 -9.26 -15.86 -0.52
N LYS A 238 -10.06 -16.68 0.18
CA LYS A 238 -10.72 -16.26 1.44
C LYS A 238 -9.75 -15.93 2.56
N MET A 239 -8.53 -16.49 2.50
CA MET A 239 -7.47 -16.28 3.49
C MET A 239 -6.39 -15.30 3.00
N LEU A 240 -6.58 -14.66 1.83
CA LEU A 240 -5.62 -13.74 1.24
C LEU A 240 -6.12 -12.30 1.30
N TRP A 241 -5.18 -11.40 1.59
CA TRP A 241 -5.42 -9.97 1.71
C TRP A 241 -4.34 -9.19 0.96
N GLU A 242 -4.74 -8.11 0.31
CA GLU A 242 -3.86 -7.16 -0.38
C GLU A 242 -3.46 -6.07 0.64
N MET A 243 -2.19 -6.05 1.06
CA MET A 243 -1.71 -5.15 2.12
C MET A 243 -1.63 -3.69 1.65
N GLN A 244 -2.03 -2.79 2.55
CA GLN A 244 -2.04 -1.35 2.36
C GLN A 244 -1.16 -0.64 3.40
N THR A 245 -1.25 0.69 3.41
CA THR A 245 -0.78 1.54 4.51
C THR A 245 -1.91 2.52 4.90
N PRO A 246 -2.04 2.97 6.17
CA PRO A 246 -1.06 2.85 7.24
C PRO A 246 -0.76 1.45 7.77
N GLN A 247 0.45 1.30 8.29
CA GLN A 247 0.84 0.23 9.21
C GLN A 247 1.08 0.90 10.58
N VAL A 248 0.39 0.45 11.62
CA VAL A 248 0.36 1.08 12.95
C VAL A 248 0.97 0.13 13.96
N ILE A 249 2.04 0.56 14.62
CA ILE A 249 2.86 -0.29 15.51
C ILE A 249 3.25 0.52 16.75
N LYS A 250 3.25 -0.10 17.93
CA LYS A 250 3.75 0.54 19.16
C LYS A 250 5.27 0.79 19.05
N PRO A 251 5.79 1.96 19.47
CA PRO A 251 7.19 2.32 19.24
C PRO A 251 8.19 1.33 19.81
N GLU A 252 7.95 0.81 21.01
CA GLU A 252 8.83 -0.15 21.69
C GLU A 252 8.81 -1.55 21.08
N LEU A 253 7.71 -1.91 20.38
CA LEU A 253 7.62 -3.14 19.60
C LEU A 253 8.39 -3.00 18.28
N LEU A 254 8.23 -1.87 17.59
CA LEU A 254 8.93 -1.59 16.33
C LEU A 254 10.45 -1.45 16.53
N LYS A 255 10.91 -0.80 17.62
CA LYS A 255 12.34 -0.67 17.95
C LYS A 255 13.00 -2.04 18.21
N LYS A 256 12.39 -2.89 19.03
CA LYS A 256 12.81 -4.30 19.20
C LYS A 256 12.82 -5.08 17.88
N GLY A 257 11.89 -4.75 16.98
CA GLY A 257 11.82 -5.30 15.64
C GLY A 257 13.06 -4.97 14.82
N PHE A 258 13.43 -3.69 14.75
CA PHE A 258 14.65 -3.25 14.08
C PHE A 258 15.93 -3.79 14.75
N GLU A 259 16.01 -3.81 16.08
CA GLU A 259 17.11 -4.47 16.82
C GLU A 259 17.25 -5.96 16.44
N TYR A 260 16.13 -6.65 16.16
CA TYR A 260 16.14 -8.03 15.69
C TYR A 260 16.62 -8.15 14.26
N VAL A 261 15.96 -7.50 13.28
CA VAL A 261 16.31 -7.68 11.86
C VAL A 261 17.71 -7.17 11.52
N ASN A 262 18.18 -6.10 12.17
CA ASN A 262 19.55 -5.58 11.99
C ASN A 262 20.62 -6.54 12.53
N ARG A 263 20.34 -7.26 13.63
CA ARG A 263 21.27 -8.24 14.21
C ARG A 263 21.32 -9.54 13.41
N GLU A 264 20.17 -10.01 12.92
CA GLU A 264 20.09 -11.24 12.13
C GLU A 264 20.38 -11.03 10.62
N GLY A 265 20.53 -9.77 10.17
CA GLY A 265 20.85 -9.42 8.78
C GLY A 265 19.69 -9.64 7.79
N LEU A 266 18.46 -9.38 8.22
CA LEU A 266 17.24 -9.70 7.47
C LEU A 266 16.74 -8.51 6.64
N GLU A 267 16.36 -8.77 5.39
CA GLU A 267 15.58 -7.85 4.55
C GLU A 267 14.08 -8.15 4.72
N VAL A 268 13.26 -7.12 4.97
CA VAL A 268 11.80 -7.23 5.15
C VAL A 268 11.03 -6.57 4.01
N THR A 269 9.83 -7.07 3.72
CA THR A 269 9.00 -6.59 2.60
C THR A 269 8.10 -5.41 2.97
N ASP A 270 7.75 -5.25 4.23
CA ASP A 270 6.98 -4.13 4.79
C ASP A 270 7.29 -3.93 6.29
N ASP A 271 6.52 -3.10 7.00
CA ASP A 271 6.82 -2.70 8.38
C ASP A 271 6.32 -3.75 9.38
N VAL A 272 5.20 -4.41 9.08
CA VAL A 272 4.63 -5.46 9.94
C VAL A 272 5.36 -6.80 9.85
N SER A 273 6.02 -7.13 8.73
CA SER A 273 6.89 -8.33 8.67
C SER A 273 8.06 -8.26 9.67
N ILE A 274 8.52 -7.05 10.05
CA ILE A 274 9.45 -6.85 11.18
C ILE A 274 8.85 -7.38 12.51
N VAL A 275 7.56 -7.13 12.73
CA VAL A 275 6.81 -7.58 13.92
C VAL A 275 6.53 -9.09 13.87
N GLU A 276 6.26 -9.65 12.68
CA GLU A 276 6.11 -11.09 12.46
C GLU A 276 7.40 -11.87 12.76
N HIS A 277 8.58 -11.28 12.55
CA HIS A 277 9.86 -11.88 12.97
C HIS A 277 9.92 -12.05 14.50
N LEU A 278 9.39 -11.10 15.28
CA LEU A 278 9.26 -11.20 16.74
C LEU A 278 8.19 -12.19 17.22
N LYS A 279 7.39 -12.78 16.31
CA LYS A 279 6.22 -13.63 16.60
C LYS A 279 5.10 -12.94 17.38
N HIS A 280 5.08 -11.60 17.36
CA HIS A 280 3.96 -10.81 17.88
C HIS A 280 2.82 -10.78 16.83
N PRO A 281 1.54 -10.92 17.23
CA PRO A 281 0.43 -10.93 16.29
C PRO A 281 0.20 -9.56 15.64
N VAL A 282 0.01 -9.55 14.32
CA VAL A 282 -0.38 -8.38 13.53
C VAL A 282 -1.85 -8.51 13.17
N TYR A 283 -2.65 -7.47 13.40
CA TYR A 283 -4.07 -7.45 13.04
C TYR A 283 -4.31 -6.79 11.67
N ILE A 284 -5.10 -7.42 10.80
CA ILE A 284 -5.50 -6.82 9.52
C ILE A 284 -6.81 -6.05 9.73
N THR A 285 -6.72 -4.73 9.75
CA THR A 285 -7.88 -3.84 9.75
C THR A 285 -8.38 -3.70 8.31
N GLN A 286 -9.68 -3.91 8.07
CA GLN A 286 -10.23 -3.76 6.73
C GLN A 286 -10.36 -2.28 6.35
N GLY A 287 -9.65 -1.86 5.30
CA GLY A 287 -9.77 -0.53 4.69
C GLY A 287 -10.54 -0.54 3.36
N SER A 288 -10.49 0.58 2.64
CA SER A 288 -11.09 0.75 1.32
C SER A 288 -10.20 0.24 0.17
N TYR A 289 -10.83 -0.28 -0.89
CA TYR A 289 -10.16 -0.55 -2.17
C TYR A 289 -9.74 0.73 -2.91
N THR A 290 -10.26 1.91 -2.54
CA THR A 290 -9.85 3.20 -3.11
C THR A 290 -8.48 3.65 -2.61
N ASN A 291 -7.94 3.08 -1.53
CA ASN A 291 -6.60 3.38 -0.98
C ASN A 291 -5.46 2.78 -1.83
N ILE A 292 -5.51 3.04 -3.14
CA ILE A 292 -4.54 2.58 -4.14
C ILE A 292 -3.18 3.26 -3.94
N LYS A 293 -2.11 2.57 -4.35
CA LYS A 293 -0.74 3.10 -4.35
C LYS A 293 -0.40 3.51 -5.79
N VAL A 294 -0.32 4.81 -6.06
CA VAL A 294 0.01 5.34 -7.39
C VAL A 294 1.41 4.90 -7.77
N THR A 295 1.55 4.01 -8.77
CA THR A 295 2.81 3.42 -9.23
C THR A 295 3.02 3.45 -10.74
N THR A 296 1.95 3.71 -11.49
CA THR A 296 1.86 3.77 -12.96
C THR A 296 1.02 4.98 -13.38
N PRO A 297 1.04 5.39 -14.67
CA PRO A 297 0.14 6.43 -15.18
C PRO A 297 -1.35 6.04 -15.07
N ASP A 298 -1.68 4.76 -15.21
CA ASP A 298 -3.06 4.27 -15.09
C ASP A 298 -3.59 4.44 -13.64
N ASP A 299 -2.73 4.25 -12.63
CA ASP A 299 -3.07 4.53 -11.23
C ASP A 299 -3.36 6.03 -10.99
N LEU A 300 -2.75 6.93 -11.76
CA LEU A 300 -2.99 8.38 -11.66
C LEU A 300 -4.38 8.74 -12.19
N LEU A 301 -4.73 8.25 -13.39
CA LEU A 301 -6.06 8.45 -13.99
C LEU A 301 -7.17 7.87 -13.10
N LEU A 302 -6.91 6.71 -12.48
CA LEU A 302 -7.83 6.13 -11.50
C LEU A 302 -7.95 7.00 -10.24
N ALA A 303 -6.86 7.59 -9.76
CA ALA A 303 -6.88 8.47 -8.60
C ALA A 303 -7.63 9.79 -8.88
N GLU A 304 -7.45 10.39 -10.06
CA GLU A 304 -8.19 11.57 -10.51
C GLU A 304 -9.70 11.28 -10.54
N ARG A 305 -10.10 10.13 -11.08
CA ARG A 305 -11.53 9.77 -11.20
C ARG A 305 -12.19 9.36 -9.88
N ILE A 306 -11.41 8.96 -8.87
CA ILE A 306 -11.90 8.74 -7.49
C ILE A 306 -12.04 10.07 -6.74
N LEU A 307 -11.09 11.00 -6.91
CA LEU A 307 -11.17 12.34 -6.29
C LEU A 307 -12.26 13.21 -6.90
N ASN A 308 -12.53 13.06 -8.20
CA ASN A 308 -13.58 13.77 -8.91
C ASN A 308 -14.60 12.78 -9.52
N PRO A 309 -15.62 12.36 -8.76
CA PRO A 309 -16.61 11.39 -9.21
C PRO A 309 -17.53 11.94 -10.32
N ASP A 310 -17.62 13.25 -10.51
CA ASP A 310 -18.59 13.90 -11.39
C ASP A 310 -18.07 14.28 -12.79
N THR A 311 -16.80 13.96 -13.12
CA THR A 311 -16.19 14.18 -14.45
C THR A 311 -15.75 12.89 -15.14
#